data_AF-A0A4S2KL26-F1
#
_entry.id   AF-A0A4S2KL26-F1
#
_cell.length_a   1.000
_cell.length_b   1.000
_cell.length_c   1.000
_cell.angle_alpha   90.00
_cell.angle_beta   90.00
_cell.angle_gamma   90.00
#
_symmetry.space_group_name_H-M   'P 1'
#
loop_
_entity.id
_entity.type
_entity.pdbx_description
1 polymer ?
#
loop_
_entity_poly.entity_id
_entity_poly.type
_entity_poly.pdbx_seq_one_letter_code
_entity_poly.pdbx_strand_id
1 'polypeptide(L)'
;MTTETTDELDTVTHGDPTTQEKAWLTILRETNEKLAKSIEMVEEQLQSIHDESNEWKTRYEIQKEINDYFKKSFIICDQHIPKAKNILQIVKSTARRGSTIVNQVELDEEPIEVLEEYKQYIQRLCKELECRIEQEAKAYYWATDIRKQALIELNYTYVPAPSSKFQIEKINENILKPERPSRVFHPKHGLARSTSNLKKLPPMHFK
;
A
#
# COMPACT_ATOMS: atom_id res chain seq x y z
N MET A 1 -24.92 -26.64 -50.07
CA MET A 1 -25.70 -26.09 -51.20
C MET A 1 -24.73 -25.33 -52.09
N THR A 2 -24.20 -25.96 -53.13
CA THR A 2 -23.12 -25.41 -53.98
C THR A 2 -23.35 -25.75 -55.46
N THR A 3 -24.59 -25.96 -55.87
CA THR A 3 -24.91 -26.49 -57.22
C THR A 3 -25.66 -25.51 -58.12
N GLU A 4 -25.94 -24.28 -57.68
CA GLU A 4 -26.71 -23.32 -58.51
C GLU A 4 -25.82 -22.43 -59.39
N THR A 5 -24.52 -22.31 -59.12
CA THR A 5 -23.65 -21.37 -59.87
C THR A 5 -23.05 -21.95 -61.15
N THR A 6 -23.12 -23.26 -61.37
CA THR A 6 -22.54 -23.90 -62.56
C THR A 6 -23.51 -23.96 -63.74
N ASP A 7 -24.83 -23.94 -63.50
CA ASP A 7 -25.86 -24.06 -64.54
C ASP A 7 -26.09 -22.78 -65.35
N GLU A 8 -25.75 -21.60 -64.81
CA GLU A 8 -25.90 -20.33 -65.53
C GLU A 8 -24.77 -20.06 -66.53
N LEU A 9 -23.64 -20.78 -66.45
CA LEU A 9 -22.49 -20.53 -67.32
C LEU A 9 -22.67 -21.11 -68.74
N ASP A 10 -23.42 -22.20 -68.87
CA ASP A 10 -23.57 -22.92 -70.15
C ASP A 10 -24.64 -22.33 -71.09
N THR A 11 -25.53 -21.46 -70.60
CA THR A 11 -26.59 -20.85 -71.43
C THR A 11 -26.20 -19.53 -72.11
N VAL A 12 -25.01 -18.99 -71.82
CA VAL A 12 -24.61 -17.61 -72.19
C VAL A 12 -23.65 -17.56 -73.39
N THR A 13 -23.40 -18.68 -74.07
CA THR A 13 -22.48 -18.72 -75.22
C THR A 13 -22.97 -17.93 -76.45
N HIS A 14 -24.21 -17.40 -76.48
CA HIS A 14 -24.80 -16.67 -77.63
C HIS A 14 -25.43 -15.29 -77.27
N GLY A 15 -25.10 -14.69 -76.14
CA GLY A 15 -25.62 -13.37 -75.73
C GLY A 15 -24.87 -12.16 -76.32
N ASP A 16 -25.59 -11.07 -76.61
CA ASP A 16 -25.06 -9.75 -77.00
C ASP A 16 -23.96 -9.29 -75.99
N PRO A 17 -22.78 -8.79 -76.41
CA PRO A 17 -21.66 -8.44 -75.51
C PRO A 17 -22.06 -7.57 -74.31
N THR A 18 -23.06 -6.72 -74.49
CA THR A 18 -23.66 -5.86 -73.46
C THR A 18 -24.32 -6.65 -72.32
N THR A 19 -24.88 -7.83 -72.61
CA THR A 19 -25.50 -8.72 -71.62
C THR A 19 -24.46 -9.46 -70.80
N GLN A 20 -23.39 -9.91 -71.44
CA GLN A 20 -22.25 -10.54 -70.77
C GLN A 20 -21.56 -9.55 -69.81
N GLU A 21 -21.34 -8.31 -70.25
CA GLU A 21 -20.76 -7.25 -69.41
C GLU A 21 -21.62 -6.96 -68.16
N LYS A 22 -22.95 -6.91 -68.32
CA LYS A 22 -23.88 -6.74 -67.19
C LYS A 22 -23.81 -7.92 -66.21
N ALA A 23 -23.69 -9.15 -66.69
CA ALA A 23 -23.53 -10.32 -65.83
C ALA A 23 -22.23 -10.25 -65.01
N TRP A 24 -21.11 -9.88 -65.65
CA TRP A 24 -19.83 -9.67 -64.95
C TRP A 24 -19.90 -8.57 -63.89
N LEU A 25 -20.57 -7.45 -64.19
CA LEU A 25 -20.76 -6.36 -63.22
C LEU A 25 -21.59 -6.79 -62.01
N THR A 26 -22.61 -7.63 -62.20
CA THR A 26 -23.41 -8.19 -61.11
C THR A 26 -22.56 -9.11 -60.23
N ILE A 27 -21.81 -10.03 -60.83
CA ILE A 27 -20.89 -10.92 -60.10
C ILE A 27 -19.84 -10.11 -59.33
N LEU A 28 -19.28 -9.07 -59.95
CA LEU A 28 -18.29 -8.20 -59.29
C LEU A 28 -18.91 -7.47 -58.10
N ARG A 29 -20.16 -7.01 -58.21
CA ARG A 29 -20.87 -6.36 -57.11
C ARG A 29 -21.15 -7.33 -55.96
N GLU A 30 -21.64 -8.53 -56.26
CA GLU A 30 -21.89 -9.56 -55.25
C GLU A 30 -20.62 -10.02 -54.54
N THR A 31 -19.53 -10.19 -55.28
CA THR A 31 -18.23 -10.56 -54.70
C THR A 31 -17.69 -9.43 -53.84
N ASN A 32 -17.82 -8.17 -54.26
CA ASN A 32 -17.39 -7.02 -53.47
C ASN A 32 -18.23 -6.85 -52.19
N GLU A 33 -19.54 -7.12 -52.25
CA GLU A 33 -20.41 -7.11 -51.07
C GLU A 33 -20.06 -8.25 -50.10
N LYS A 34 -19.76 -9.45 -50.61
CA LYS A 34 -19.28 -10.57 -49.79
C LYS A 34 -17.94 -10.25 -49.12
N LEU A 35 -17.03 -9.59 -49.85
CA LEU A 35 -15.74 -9.14 -49.30
C LEU A 35 -15.93 -8.08 -48.21
N ALA A 36 -16.81 -7.11 -48.42
CA ALA A 36 -17.13 -6.09 -47.41
C ALA A 36 -17.66 -6.72 -46.11
N LYS A 37 -18.61 -7.67 -46.22
CA LYS A 37 -19.12 -8.43 -45.05
C LYS A 37 -18.04 -9.26 -44.38
N SER A 38 -17.12 -9.85 -45.15
CA SER A 38 -16.00 -10.60 -44.59
C SER A 38 -15.01 -9.70 -43.84
N ILE A 39 -14.78 -8.48 -44.31
CA ILE A 39 -13.93 -7.49 -43.64
C ILE A 39 -14.59 -7.07 -42.32
N GLU A 40 -15.87 -6.71 -42.35
CA GLU A 40 -16.65 -6.33 -41.16
C GLU A 40 -16.60 -7.43 -40.07
N MET A 41 -16.83 -8.69 -40.46
CA MET A 41 -16.73 -9.82 -39.54
C MET A 41 -15.32 -9.98 -38.92
N VAL A 42 -14.27 -9.78 -39.70
CA VAL A 42 -12.88 -9.88 -39.21
C VAL A 42 -12.54 -8.70 -38.29
N GLU A 43 -13.04 -7.50 -38.59
CA GLU A 43 -12.88 -6.31 -37.73
C GLU A 43 -13.59 -6.50 -36.38
N GLU A 44 -14.79 -7.07 -36.36
CA GLU A 44 -15.50 -7.44 -35.12
C GLU A 44 -14.73 -8.48 -34.30
N GLN A 45 -14.20 -9.53 -34.95
CA GLN A 45 -13.38 -10.53 -34.27
C GLN A 45 -12.09 -9.95 -33.70
N LEU A 46 -11.43 -9.03 -34.42
CA LEU A 46 -10.22 -8.36 -33.95
C LEU A 46 -10.51 -7.53 -32.69
N GLN A 47 -11.64 -6.82 -32.68
CA GLN A 47 -12.06 -6.04 -31.51
C GLN A 47 -12.32 -6.94 -30.29
N SER A 48 -12.96 -8.10 -30.49
CA SER A 48 -13.19 -9.10 -29.43
C SER A 48 -11.88 -9.64 -28.84
N ILE A 49 -10.90 -9.93 -29.67
CA ILE A 49 -9.58 -10.47 -29.23
C ILE A 49 -8.84 -9.46 -28.35
N HIS A 50 -8.97 -8.16 -28.63
CA HIS A 50 -8.31 -7.13 -27.84
C HIS A 50 -8.78 -7.12 -26.38
N ASP A 51 -10.09 -7.28 -26.16
CA ASP A 51 -10.67 -7.35 -24.81
C ASP A 51 -10.35 -8.67 -24.11
N GLU A 52 -10.37 -9.80 -24.82
CA GLU A 52 -10.02 -11.12 -24.26
C GLU A 52 -8.57 -11.19 -23.76
N SER A 53 -7.63 -10.56 -24.47
CA SER A 53 -6.22 -10.52 -24.07
C SER A 53 -6.02 -9.82 -22.71
N ASN A 54 -6.86 -8.84 -22.37
CA ASN A 54 -6.79 -8.15 -21.09
C ASN A 54 -7.54 -8.91 -19.99
N GLU A 55 -8.65 -9.55 -20.35
CA GLU A 55 -9.47 -10.35 -19.45
C GLU A 55 -8.70 -11.56 -18.91
N TRP A 56 -7.97 -12.30 -19.75
CA TRP A 56 -7.19 -13.46 -19.29
C TRP A 56 -6.04 -13.07 -18.38
N LYS A 57 -5.40 -11.93 -18.64
CA LYS A 57 -4.36 -11.40 -17.78
C LYS A 57 -4.92 -11.03 -16.41
N THR A 58 -6.03 -10.32 -16.38
CA THR A 58 -6.73 -9.94 -15.14
C THR A 58 -7.18 -11.18 -14.36
N ARG A 59 -7.76 -12.17 -15.03
CA ARG A 59 -8.14 -13.46 -14.42
C ARG A 59 -6.94 -14.20 -13.85
N TYR A 60 -5.84 -14.25 -14.58
CA TYR A 60 -4.61 -14.88 -14.12
C TYR A 60 -4.05 -14.20 -12.86
N GLU A 61 -4.01 -12.87 -12.84
CA GLU A 61 -3.54 -12.09 -11.70
C GLU A 61 -4.42 -12.33 -10.46
N ILE A 62 -5.75 -12.26 -10.61
CA ILE A 62 -6.71 -12.56 -9.54
C ILE A 62 -6.54 -14.00 -9.05
N GLN A 63 -6.44 -14.97 -9.97
CA GLN A 63 -6.27 -16.38 -9.60
C GLN A 63 -4.97 -16.61 -8.83
N LYS A 64 -3.89 -15.92 -9.21
CA LYS A 64 -2.61 -15.97 -8.51
C LYS A 64 -2.74 -15.43 -7.08
N GLU A 65 -3.41 -14.29 -6.90
CA GLU A 65 -3.66 -13.71 -5.57
C GLU A 65 -4.51 -14.63 -4.68
N ILE A 66 -5.59 -15.19 -5.22
CA ILE A 66 -6.45 -16.15 -4.52
C ILE A 66 -5.65 -17.40 -4.12
N ASN A 67 -4.81 -17.92 -5.01
CA ASN A 67 -3.97 -19.07 -4.72
C ASN A 67 -2.96 -18.76 -3.61
N ASP A 68 -2.36 -17.57 -3.59
CA ASP A 68 -1.44 -17.17 -2.54
C ASP A 68 -2.15 -16.96 -1.19
N TYR A 69 -3.38 -16.46 -1.20
CA TYR A 69 -4.23 -16.43 -0.01
C TYR A 69 -4.48 -17.85 0.51
N PHE A 70 -4.91 -18.79 -0.34
CA PHE A 70 -5.16 -20.16 0.08
C PHE A 70 -3.92 -20.88 0.61
N LYS A 71 -2.74 -20.65 0.02
CA LYS A 71 -1.48 -21.20 0.56
C LYS A 71 -1.23 -20.72 1.98
N LYS A 72 -1.41 -19.42 2.26
CA LYS A 72 -1.23 -18.84 3.60
C LYS A 72 -2.27 -19.40 4.58
N SER A 73 -3.54 -19.44 4.18
CA SER A 73 -4.61 -20.02 4.99
C SER A 73 -4.39 -21.50 5.29
N PHE A 74 -3.86 -22.26 4.33
CA PHE A 74 -3.52 -23.67 4.52
C PHE A 74 -2.47 -23.85 5.61
N ILE A 75 -1.38 -23.05 5.59
CA ILE A 75 -0.33 -23.11 6.62
C ILE A 75 -0.91 -22.82 8.01
N ILE A 76 -1.78 -21.82 8.13
CA ILE A 76 -2.45 -21.49 9.40
C ILE A 76 -3.31 -22.67 9.85
N CYS A 77 -4.16 -23.21 8.97
CA CYS A 77 -4.99 -24.36 9.29
C CYS A 77 -4.15 -25.58 9.69
N ASP A 78 -3.06 -25.86 8.98
CA ASP A 78 -2.16 -26.99 9.26
C ASP A 78 -1.49 -26.87 10.62
N GLN A 79 -1.19 -25.64 11.09
CA GLN A 79 -0.66 -25.41 12.43
C GLN A 79 -1.73 -25.49 13.53
N HIS A 80 -2.95 -25.02 13.27
CA HIS A 80 -4.00 -24.90 14.28
C HIS A 80 -4.86 -26.16 14.44
N ILE A 81 -5.07 -26.94 13.38
CA ILE A 81 -5.87 -28.18 13.42
C ILE A 81 -5.27 -29.22 14.38
N PRO A 82 -3.94 -29.50 14.38
CA PRO A 82 -3.33 -30.42 15.34
C PRO A 82 -3.50 -29.96 16.78
N LYS A 83 -3.34 -28.65 17.04
CA LYS A 83 -3.56 -28.05 18.37
C LYS A 83 -5.00 -28.28 18.83
N ALA A 84 -5.98 -27.95 18.01
CA ALA A 84 -7.39 -28.15 18.33
C ALA A 84 -7.74 -29.65 18.55
N LYS A 85 -7.17 -30.55 17.76
CA LYS A 85 -7.33 -32.01 17.96
C LYS A 85 -6.75 -32.48 19.29
N ASN A 86 -5.56 -32.00 19.65
CA ASN A 86 -4.92 -32.33 20.92
C ASN A 86 -5.77 -31.85 22.11
N ILE A 87 -6.25 -30.60 22.05
CA ILE A 87 -7.15 -30.01 23.04
C ILE A 87 -8.42 -30.86 23.20
N LEU A 88 -9.05 -31.23 22.09
CA LEU A 88 -10.25 -32.07 22.11
C LEU A 88 -9.97 -33.45 22.73
N GLN A 89 -8.79 -34.04 22.47
CA GLN A 89 -8.38 -35.30 23.08
C GLN A 89 -8.18 -35.17 24.58
N ILE A 90 -7.53 -34.10 25.05
CA ILE A 90 -7.36 -33.78 26.48
C ILE A 90 -8.73 -33.66 27.14
N VAL A 91 -9.61 -32.81 26.60
CA VAL A 91 -10.99 -32.60 27.09
C VAL A 91 -11.75 -33.92 27.19
N LYS A 92 -11.72 -34.76 26.14
CA LYS A 92 -12.37 -36.08 26.15
C LYS A 92 -11.76 -37.03 27.16
N SER A 93 -10.46 -36.97 27.40
CA SER A 93 -9.78 -37.81 28.40
C SER A 93 -10.14 -37.38 29.83
N THR A 94 -10.31 -36.09 30.06
CA THR A 94 -10.61 -35.51 31.38
C THR A 94 -12.08 -35.71 31.73
N ALA A 95 -12.99 -35.51 30.77
CA ALA A 95 -14.41 -35.83 30.91
C ALA A 95 -14.63 -37.32 31.22
N ARG A 96 -13.90 -38.23 30.55
CA ARG A 96 -13.95 -39.68 30.84
C ARG A 96 -13.45 -40.04 32.24
N ARG A 97 -12.51 -39.26 32.80
CA ARG A 97 -11.99 -39.45 34.15
C ARG A 97 -12.87 -38.84 35.24
N GLY A 98 -14.02 -38.23 34.89
CA GLY A 98 -14.92 -37.59 35.85
C GLY A 98 -14.32 -36.37 36.56
N SER A 99 -13.22 -35.84 36.02
CA SER A 99 -12.51 -34.68 36.56
C SER A 99 -13.02 -33.41 35.89
N THR A 100 -13.27 -32.36 36.67
CA THR A 100 -13.56 -31.02 36.12
C THR A 100 -12.31 -30.53 35.40
N ILE A 101 -12.45 -30.09 34.14
CA ILE A 101 -11.37 -29.43 33.41
C ILE A 101 -11.17 -28.04 34.05
N VAL A 102 -10.41 -28.00 35.14
CA VAL A 102 -10.12 -26.76 35.88
C VAL A 102 -8.93 -26.01 35.27
N ASN A 103 -8.17 -26.64 34.37
CA ASN A 103 -7.00 -26.00 33.78
C ASN A 103 -7.29 -25.54 32.36
N GLN A 104 -7.93 -24.38 32.25
CA GLN A 104 -7.91 -23.53 31.06
C GLN A 104 -6.49 -23.01 30.73
N VAL A 105 -5.50 -23.31 31.57
CA VAL A 105 -4.09 -22.92 31.45
C VAL A 105 -3.32 -23.72 30.39
N GLU A 106 -3.68 -24.98 30.11
CA GLU A 106 -2.95 -25.81 29.12
C GLU A 106 -3.21 -25.42 27.65
N LEU A 107 -4.16 -24.52 27.39
CA LEU A 107 -4.56 -24.14 26.03
C LEU A 107 -3.74 -22.98 25.46
N ASP A 108 -2.97 -22.29 26.30
CA ASP A 108 -2.18 -21.10 25.94
C ASP A 108 -0.75 -21.16 26.49
N GLU A 109 -0.18 -22.36 26.60
CA GLU A 109 1.18 -22.54 27.11
C GLU A 109 2.23 -22.21 26.04
N GLU A 110 2.60 -20.93 25.92
CA GLU A 110 4.03 -20.71 26.16
C GLU A 110 4.28 -21.15 27.61
N PRO A 111 5.17 -22.12 27.86
CA PRO A 111 5.35 -22.66 29.19
C PRO A 111 5.62 -21.49 30.14
N ILE A 112 5.07 -21.54 31.36
CA ILE A 112 5.20 -20.48 32.37
C ILE A 112 6.67 -20.04 32.54
N GLU A 113 7.61 -20.97 32.33
CA GLU A 113 9.05 -20.74 32.29
C GLU A 113 9.48 -19.72 31.23
N VAL A 114 8.99 -19.82 29.99
CA VAL A 114 9.29 -18.87 28.90
C VAL A 114 8.74 -17.48 29.22
N LEU A 115 7.51 -17.41 29.76
CA LEU A 115 6.94 -16.13 30.19
C LEU A 115 7.72 -15.50 31.35
N GLU A 116 8.22 -16.31 32.28
CA GLU A 116 9.06 -15.84 33.39
C GLU A 116 10.44 -15.38 32.89
N GLU A 117 11.03 -16.06 31.90
CA GLU A 117 12.26 -15.61 31.22
C GLU A 117 12.07 -14.25 30.52
N TYR A 118 10.98 -14.09 29.76
CA TYR A 118 10.65 -12.81 29.12
C TYR A 118 10.44 -11.70 30.13
N LYS A 119 9.72 -11.96 31.23
CA LYS A 119 9.54 -11.02 32.32
C LYS A 119 10.88 -10.59 32.92
N GLN A 120 11.78 -11.54 33.20
CA GLN A 120 13.11 -11.23 33.74
C GLN A 120 13.98 -10.46 32.74
N TYR A 121 13.87 -10.75 31.45
CA TYR A 121 14.54 -9.99 30.39
C TYR A 121 14.06 -8.54 30.34
N ILE A 122 12.74 -8.32 30.30
CA ILE A 122 12.16 -6.98 30.27
C ILE A 122 12.54 -6.19 31.53
N GLN A 123 12.49 -6.82 32.72
CA GLN A 123 12.89 -6.17 33.97
C GLN A 123 14.37 -5.74 33.97
N ARG A 124 15.27 -6.57 33.41
CA ARG A 124 16.69 -6.19 33.25
C ARG A 124 16.85 -5.02 32.29
N LEU A 125 16.16 -5.05 31.16
CA LEU A 125 16.20 -3.97 30.17
C LEU A 125 15.71 -2.65 30.77
N CYS A 126 14.61 -2.66 31.53
CA CYS A 126 14.12 -1.46 32.22
C CYS A 126 15.19 -0.86 33.15
N LYS A 127 15.84 -1.69 33.98
CA LYS A 127 16.91 -1.23 34.89
C LYS A 127 18.12 -0.66 34.15
N GLU A 128 18.50 -1.28 33.02
CA GLU A 128 19.58 -0.78 32.19
C GLU A 128 19.25 0.60 31.60
N LEU A 129 18.02 0.76 31.07
CA LEU A 129 17.55 2.03 30.52
C LEU A 129 17.46 3.12 31.59
N GLU A 130 16.97 2.80 32.79
CA GLU A 130 16.97 3.71 33.94
C GLU A 130 18.39 4.20 34.26
N CYS A 131 19.37 3.29 34.34
CA CYS A 131 20.76 3.65 34.61
C CYS A 131 21.36 4.53 33.50
N ARG A 132 21.05 4.26 32.23
CA ARG A 132 21.49 5.10 31.10
C ARG A 132 20.90 6.51 31.18
N ILE A 133 19.62 6.65 31.53
CA ILE A 133 18.97 7.95 31.71
C ILE A 133 19.63 8.72 32.85
N GLU A 134 19.94 8.07 33.98
CA GLU A 134 20.64 8.73 35.09
C GLU A 134 22.04 9.22 34.71
N GLN A 135 22.78 8.42 33.93
CA GLN A 135 24.10 8.82 33.43
C GLN A 135 24.01 10.01 32.48
N GLU A 136 23.05 10.00 31.56
CA GLU A 136 22.81 11.11 30.63
C GLU A 136 22.42 12.39 31.38
N ALA A 137 21.59 12.28 32.42
CA ALA A 137 21.23 13.42 33.28
C ALA A 137 22.46 14.02 33.99
N LYS A 138 23.37 13.18 34.50
CA LYS A 138 24.63 13.64 35.11
C LYS A 138 25.55 14.32 34.09
N ALA A 139 25.72 13.73 32.91
CA ALA A 139 26.51 14.31 31.83
C ALA A 139 25.95 15.66 31.37
N TYR A 140 24.62 15.77 31.25
CA TYR A 140 23.93 17.01 30.90
C TYR A 140 24.14 18.10 31.96
N TYR A 141 24.03 17.75 33.25
CA TYR A 141 24.31 18.69 34.33
C TYR A 141 25.75 19.21 34.25
N TRP A 142 26.73 18.32 34.08
CA TRP A 142 28.13 18.68 33.97
C TRP A 142 28.44 19.57 32.76
N ALA A 143 27.92 19.23 31.58
CA ALA A 143 28.05 20.06 30.37
C ALA A 143 27.41 21.45 30.56
N THR A 144 26.27 21.50 31.26
CA THR A 144 25.60 22.76 31.59
C THR A 144 26.45 23.62 32.52
N ASP A 145 27.11 23.00 33.50
CA ASP A 145 27.98 23.70 34.45
C ASP A 145 29.22 24.29 33.75
N ILE A 146 29.88 23.50 32.90
CA ILE A 146 30.98 23.96 32.04
C ILE A 146 30.54 25.14 31.16
N ARG A 147 29.36 25.05 30.54
CA ARG A 147 28.82 26.13 29.69
C ARG A 147 28.58 27.41 30.50
N LYS A 148 28.07 27.30 31.73
CA LYS A 148 27.90 28.47 32.62
C LYS A 148 29.25 29.08 32.96
N GLN A 149 30.23 28.26 33.30
CA GLN A 149 31.59 28.71 33.60
C GLN A 149 32.22 29.44 32.41
N ALA A 150 32.14 28.87 31.20
CA ALA A 150 32.63 29.50 29.98
C ALA A 150 31.93 30.84 29.66
N LEU A 151 30.63 30.96 29.92
CA LEU A 151 29.90 32.23 29.76
C LEU A 151 30.35 33.28 30.77
N ILE A 152 30.63 32.88 32.01
CA ILE A 152 31.15 33.76 33.05
C ILE A 152 32.54 34.26 32.62
N GLU A 153 33.44 33.38 32.19
CA GLU A 153 34.76 33.73 31.67
C GLU A 153 34.70 34.64 30.44
N LEU A 154 33.80 34.35 29.49
CA LEU A 154 33.59 35.21 28.34
C LEU A 154 33.11 36.61 28.76
N ASN A 155 32.20 36.70 29.72
CA ASN A 155 31.73 37.99 30.22
C ASN A 155 32.82 38.78 30.94
N TYR A 156 33.71 38.11 31.70
CA TYR A 156 34.85 38.76 32.35
C TYR A 156 35.94 39.18 31.36
N THR A 157 36.14 38.42 30.28
CA THR A 157 37.11 38.72 29.22
C THR A 157 36.54 39.62 28.12
N TYR A 158 35.24 39.93 28.17
CA TYR A 158 34.58 40.76 27.19
C TYR A 158 35.06 42.21 27.30
N VAL A 159 35.99 42.57 26.42
CA VAL A 159 36.29 43.97 26.08
C VAL A 159 35.32 44.36 24.97
N PRO A 160 34.35 45.27 25.20
CA PRO A 160 33.52 45.77 24.11
C PRO A 160 34.44 46.37 23.05
N ALA A 161 34.37 45.87 21.81
CA ALA A 161 35.04 46.53 20.71
C ALA A 161 34.59 48.00 20.70
N PRO A 162 35.51 48.99 20.55
CA PRO A 162 35.12 50.38 20.51
C PRO A 162 34.09 50.53 19.39
N SER A 163 32.90 51.00 19.75
CA SER A 163 31.82 51.24 18.82
C SER A 163 32.27 52.31 17.83
N SER A 164 32.82 51.87 16.70
CA SER A 164 32.94 52.70 15.53
C SER A 164 31.52 53.13 15.16
N LYS A 165 31.28 54.43 15.22
CA LYS A 165 30.03 55.09 14.85
C LYS A 165 29.80 54.94 13.34
N PHE A 166 29.54 53.74 12.86
CA PHE A 166 28.84 53.58 11.60
C PHE A 166 27.36 53.63 11.92
N GLN A 167 26.73 54.73 11.52
CA GLN A 167 25.28 54.83 11.43
C GLN A 167 24.81 53.72 10.50
N ILE A 168 24.36 52.61 11.07
CA ILE A 168 23.55 51.65 10.33
C ILE A 168 22.18 52.32 10.25
N GLU A 169 21.86 52.86 9.08
CA GLU A 169 20.50 53.25 8.73
C GLU A 169 19.55 52.14 9.19
N LYS A 170 18.47 52.50 9.87
CA LYS A 170 17.38 51.59 10.22
C LYS A 170 16.77 51.04 8.93
N ILE A 171 17.38 50.02 8.36
CA ILE A 171 16.76 49.16 7.37
C ILE A 171 15.79 48.29 8.17
N ASN A 172 14.51 48.68 8.11
CA ASN A 172 13.30 47.95 8.49
C ASN A 172 13.51 46.64 9.27
N GLU A 173 13.04 46.63 10.52
CA GLU A 173 12.88 45.45 11.39
C GLU A 173 11.80 44.46 10.86
N ASN A 174 11.88 44.06 9.59
CA ASN A 174 11.12 42.98 8.98
C ASN A 174 12.04 41.78 8.64
N ILE A 175 13.11 41.57 9.40
CA ILE A 175 13.76 40.26 9.40
C ILE A 175 12.86 39.34 10.21
N LEU A 176 12.09 38.53 9.49
CA LEU A 176 11.24 37.47 10.04
C LEU A 176 12.01 36.72 11.13
N LYS A 177 11.58 36.89 12.40
CA LYS A 177 11.81 35.85 13.39
C LYS A 177 11.21 34.57 12.77
N PRO A 178 11.97 33.47 12.63
CA PRO A 178 11.35 32.22 12.22
C PRO A 178 10.33 31.88 13.29
N GLU A 179 9.05 32.02 12.94
CA GLU A 179 7.93 31.69 13.79
C GLU A 179 8.01 30.18 14.03
N ARG A 180 8.63 29.80 15.15
CA ARG A 180 8.67 28.39 15.57
C ARG A 180 7.22 28.00 15.76
N PRO A 181 6.70 27.04 14.99
CA PRO A 181 5.30 26.68 15.14
C PRO A 181 5.09 26.14 16.54
N SER A 182 4.24 26.81 17.32
CA SER A 182 3.80 26.33 18.61
C SER A 182 3.22 24.91 18.40
N ARG A 183 3.86 23.89 18.97
CA ARG A 183 3.39 22.51 18.93
C ARG A 183 2.59 22.25 20.20
N VAL A 184 1.38 21.75 20.03
CA VAL A 184 0.47 21.41 21.14
C VAL A 184 0.25 19.90 21.13
N PHE A 185 0.19 19.30 22.30
CA PHE A 185 0.01 17.87 22.46
C PHE A 185 -1.47 17.50 22.25
N HIS A 186 -1.78 16.70 21.22
CA HIS A 186 -3.12 16.22 20.93
C HIS A 186 -3.33 14.81 21.52
N PRO A 187 -4.38 14.57 22.33
CA PRO A 187 -4.56 13.29 23.05
C PRO A 187 -4.65 12.05 22.15
N LYS A 188 -5.14 12.20 20.92
CA LYS A 188 -5.28 11.09 19.95
C LYS A 188 -4.18 11.02 18.88
N HIS A 189 -3.41 12.09 18.70
CA HIS A 189 -2.53 12.25 17.52
C HIS A 189 -1.10 12.72 17.86
N GLY A 190 -0.76 12.86 19.14
CA GLY A 190 0.58 13.26 19.59
C GLY A 190 0.90 14.74 19.38
N LEU A 191 2.18 15.11 19.31
CA LEU A 191 2.59 16.50 19.07
C LEU A 191 2.13 16.97 17.68
N ALA A 192 1.13 17.84 17.65
CA ALA A 192 0.61 18.45 16.43
C ALA A 192 0.94 19.95 16.39
N ARG A 193 1.03 20.50 15.18
CA ARG A 193 1.19 21.95 14.97
C ARG A 193 -0.08 22.66 15.44
N SER A 194 0.03 23.74 16.24
CA SER A 194 -1.14 24.50 16.67
C SER A 194 -1.88 25.08 15.45
N THR A 195 -3.09 24.61 15.21
CA THR A 195 -3.97 25.10 14.14
C THR A 195 -4.96 26.15 14.62
N SER A 196 -4.88 26.57 15.90
CA SER A 196 -5.85 27.49 16.53
C SER A 196 -5.98 28.85 15.83
N ASN A 197 -4.96 29.27 15.07
CA ASN A 197 -4.93 30.55 14.38
C ASN A 197 -5.34 30.47 12.89
N LEU A 198 -5.64 29.28 12.35
CA LEU A 198 -6.09 29.13 10.96
C LEU A 198 -7.60 29.36 10.87
N LYS A 199 -8.01 30.60 10.62
CA LYS A 199 -9.43 31.02 10.57
C LYS A 199 -10.25 30.47 9.39
N LYS A 200 -9.72 29.59 8.53
CA LYS A 200 -10.44 28.69 7.60
C LYS A 200 -9.44 27.91 6.75
N LEU A 201 -9.71 26.63 6.48
CA LEU A 201 -8.97 25.83 5.52
C LEU A 201 -9.35 26.25 4.08
N PRO A 202 -8.41 26.23 3.12
CA PRO A 202 -8.73 26.48 1.72
C PRO A 202 -9.75 25.46 1.18
N PRO A 203 -10.66 25.85 0.28
CA PRO A 203 -11.62 24.91 -0.31
C PRO A 203 -10.91 23.84 -1.13
N MET A 204 -11.24 22.58 -0.87
CA MET A 204 -10.83 21.45 -1.72
C MET A 204 -11.70 21.45 -2.96
N HIS A 205 -11.07 21.67 -4.12
CA HIS A 205 -11.71 21.39 -5.39
C HIS A 205 -11.56 19.90 -5.68
N PHE A 206 -12.65 19.16 -5.53
CA PHE A 206 -12.79 17.85 -6.16
C PHE A 206 -13.39 18.07 -7.55
N LYS A 207 -12.66 17.60 -8.58
CA LYS A 207 -13.20 17.42 -9.93
C LYS A 207 -13.81 16.02 -10.02
#